data_AF-A0A535C542-F1
#
_entry.id   AF-A0A535C542-F1
#
_cell.length_a   1.000
_cell.length_b   1.000
_cell.length_c   1.000
_cell.angle_alpha   90.00
_cell.angle_beta   90.00
_cell.angle_gamma   90.00
#
_symmetry.space_group_name_H-M   'P 1'
#
loop_
_entity.id
_entity.type
_entity.pdbx_description
1 polymer ?
#
loop_
_entity_poly.entity_id
_entity_poly.type
_entity_poly.pdbx_seq_one_letter_code
_entity_poly.pdbx_strand_id
1 'polypeptide(L)'
;VAALRQLAWAAQLWGASEAVRDALGIPIFLVERADYERAVSAARAHLGERAFATAWAHGRSLTPEQALAARGQKPAPTPTKIVTSPTTYPAGLTAREVEVLRLLASGMTDIQIATKLILSPRTVHAHISSIYSKLGITSRSAATRYAIEHNLA
;
A
#
# COMPACT_ATOMS: atom_id res chain seq x y z
N VAL A 1 -23.46 -0.06 14.26
CA VAL A 1 -23.18 -1.52 14.40
C VAL A 1 -22.05 -2.00 13.48
N ALA A 2 -22.07 -1.73 12.17
CA ALA A 2 -21.03 -2.20 11.23
C ALA A 2 -19.61 -1.68 11.54
N ALA A 3 -19.46 -0.40 11.90
CA ALA A 3 -18.16 0.20 12.25
C ALA A 3 -17.53 -0.43 13.52
N LEU A 4 -18.33 -0.69 14.56
CA LEU A 4 -17.86 -1.38 15.77
C LEU A 4 -17.42 -2.82 15.49
N ARG A 5 -18.08 -3.52 14.55
CA ARG A 5 -17.64 -4.85 14.10
C ARG A 5 -16.29 -4.81 13.39
N GLN A 6 -16.03 -3.77 12.60
CA GLN A 6 -14.73 -3.58 11.93
C GLN A 6 -13.61 -3.32 12.94
N LEU A 7 -13.87 -2.49 13.96
CA LEU A 7 -12.89 -2.23 15.01
C LEU A 7 -12.60 -3.48 15.85
N ALA A 8 -13.61 -4.28 16.18
CA ALA A 8 -13.43 -5.54 16.92
C ALA A 8 -12.59 -6.55 16.11
N TRP A 9 -12.82 -6.64 14.80
CA TRP A 9 -11.99 -7.47 13.93
C TRP A 9 -10.55 -6.94 13.82
N ALA A 10 -10.35 -5.61 13.75
CA ALA A 10 -9.01 -5.03 13.79
C ALA A 10 -8.27 -5.40 15.09
N ALA A 11 -8.95 -5.36 16.25
CA ALA A 11 -8.41 -5.80 17.52
C ALA A 11 -8.04 -7.30 17.52
N GLN A 12 -8.83 -8.16 16.88
CA GLN A 12 -8.47 -9.57 16.69
C GLN A 12 -7.23 -9.76 15.82
N LEU A 13 -7.12 -9.03 14.70
CA LEU A 13 -5.94 -9.08 13.83
C LEU A 13 -4.68 -8.60 14.54
N TRP A 14 -4.76 -7.51 15.31
CA TRP A 14 -3.63 -7.02 16.09
C TRP A 14 -3.22 -7.99 17.20
N GLY A 15 -4.18 -8.64 17.88
CA GLY A 15 -3.89 -9.71 18.85
C GLY A 15 -3.19 -10.91 18.21
N ALA A 16 -3.66 -11.39 17.05
CA ALA A 16 -3.01 -12.48 16.33
C ALA A 16 -1.58 -12.09 15.89
N SER A 17 -1.43 -10.87 15.38
CA SER A 17 -0.13 -10.34 14.96
C SER A 17 0.84 -10.14 16.13
N GLU A 18 0.35 -9.78 17.31
CA GLU A 18 1.14 -9.74 18.55
C GLU A 18 1.66 -11.13 18.91
N ALA A 19 0.82 -12.16 18.90
CA ALA A 19 1.24 -13.53 19.19
C ALA A 19 2.35 -14.02 18.23
N VAL A 20 2.24 -13.70 16.93
CA VAL A 20 3.27 -14.03 15.94
C VAL A 20 4.57 -13.28 16.18
N ARG A 21 4.49 -11.97 16.48
CA ARG A 21 5.67 -11.15 16.80
C ARG A 21 6.40 -11.68 18.04
N ASP A 22 5.66 -11.99 19.10
CA ASP A 22 6.21 -12.56 20.34
C ASP A 22 6.90 -13.90 20.06
N ALA A 23 6.25 -14.79 19.30
CA ALA A 23 6.81 -16.10 18.96
C ALA A 23 8.09 -16.03 18.12
N LEU A 24 8.21 -15.01 17.27
CA LEU A 24 9.39 -14.79 16.42
C LEU A 24 10.45 -13.87 17.05
N GLY A 25 10.16 -13.27 18.20
CA GLY A 25 11.03 -12.25 18.83
C GLY A 25 11.17 -10.97 18.00
N ILE A 26 10.17 -10.64 17.16
CA ILE A 26 10.21 -9.49 16.26
C ILE A 26 9.51 -8.29 16.93
N PRO A 27 10.21 -7.17 17.19
CA PRO A 27 9.57 -5.99 17.76
C PRO A 27 8.74 -5.24 16.70
N ILE A 28 7.85 -4.36 17.17
CA ILE A 28 7.33 -3.29 16.30
C ILE A 28 8.46 -2.27 16.10
N PHE A 29 8.91 -2.11 14.86
CA PHE A 29 9.99 -1.20 14.50
C PHE A 29 9.61 0.26 14.83
N LEU A 30 10.64 1.10 15.05
CA LEU A 30 10.46 2.45 15.58
C LEU A 30 9.62 3.36 14.67
N VAL A 31 9.70 3.16 13.34
CA VAL A 31 9.00 4.00 12.37
C VAL A 31 7.50 3.72 12.34
N GLU A 32 7.07 2.49 12.57
CA GLU A 32 5.65 2.10 12.61
C GLU A 32 5.02 2.25 14.00
N ARG A 33 5.83 2.34 15.06
CA ARG A 33 5.36 2.32 16.45
C ARG A 33 4.32 3.39 16.76
N ALA A 34 4.59 4.64 16.38
CA ALA A 34 3.70 5.76 16.71
C ALA A 34 2.32 5.61 16.03
N ASP A 35 2.30 5.15 14.78
CA ASP A 35 1.06 4.94 14.04
C ASP A 35 0.29 3.73 14.56
N TYR A 36 1.00 2.65 14.91
CA TYR A 36 0.43 1.48 15.56
C TYR A 36 -0.23 1.85 16.90
N GLU A 37 0.48 2.54 17.78
CA GLU A 37 -0.03 2.94 19.10
C GLU A 37 -1.25 3.85 18.97
N ARG A 38 -1.22 4.80 18.02
CA ARG A 38 -2.37 5.67 17.74
C ARG A 38 -3.59 4.89 17.26
N ALA A 39 -3.39 3.95 16.33
CA ALA A 39 -4.48 3.13 15.79
C ALA A 39 -5.10 2.22 16.86
N VAL A 40 -4.27 1.57 17.68
CA VAL A 40 -4.70 0.72 18.80
C VAL A 40 -5.44 1.53 19.86
N SER A 41 -4.90 2.70 20.25
CA SER A 41 -5.53 3.59 21.22
C SER A 41 -6.90 4.08 20.75
N ALA A 42 -7.00 4.50 19.48
CA ALA A 42 -8.27 4.90 18.89
C ALA A 42 -9.29 3.74 18.88
N ALA A 43 -8.90 2.54 18.44
CA ALA A 43 -9.80 1.39 18.41
C ALA A 43 -10.30 1.00 19.82
N ARG A 44 -9.41 1.05 20.81
CA ARG A 44 -9.74 0.80 22.23
C ARG A 44 -10.74 1.82 22.76
N ALA A 45 -10.53 3.10 22.49
CA ALA A 45 -11.44 4.16 22.91
C ALA A 45 -12.85 4.01 22.30
N HIS A 46 -12.94 3.59 21.03
CA HIS A 46 -14.21 3.43 20.33
C HIS A 46 -14.96 2.14 20.70
N LEU A 47 -14.27 1.03 20.94
CA LEU A 47 -14.88 -0.24 21.35
C LEU A 47 -15.22 -0.29 22.83
N GLY A 48 -14.51 0.49 23.64
CA GLY A 48 -14.47 0.32 25.08
C GLY A 48 -13.54 -0.83 25.50
N GLU A 49 -12.96 -0.69 26.69
CA GLU A 49 -11.89 -1.56 27.21
C GLU A 49 -12.24 -3.05 27.15
N ARG A 50 -13.44 -3.42 27.64
CA ARG A 50 -13.85 -4.82 27.77
C ARG A 50 -14.02 -5.51 26.41
N ALA A 51 -14.63 -4.83 25.44
CA ALA A 51 -14.83 -5.36 24.10
C ALA A 51 -13.50 -5.46 23.33
N PHE A 52 -12.64 -4.45 23.48
CA PHE A 52 -11.29 -4.46 22.94
C PHE A 52 -10.46 -5.63 23.50
N ALA A 53 -10.40 -5.79 24.84
CA ALA A 53 -9.64 -6.84 25.49
C ALA A 53 -10.13 -8.25 25.09
N THR A 54 -11.44 -8.44 24.98
CA THR A 54 -12.04 -9.71 24.53
C THR A 54 -11.64 -10.03 23.08
N ALA A 55 -11.74 -9.03 22.19
CA ALA A 55 -11.36 -9.18 20.79
C ALA A 55 -9.84 -9.43 20.64
N TRP A 56 -9.02 -8.73 21.41
CA TRP A 56 -7.56 -8.92 21.43
C TRP A 56 -7.16 -10.32 21.89
N ALA A 57 -7.70 -10.78 23.02
CA ALA A 57 -7.42 -12.10 23.58
C ALA A 57 -7.88 -13.22 22.62
N HIS A 58 -9.05 -13.06 22.01
CA HIS A 58 -9.50 -13.97 20.96
C HIS A 58 -8.51 -14.00 19.79
N GLY A 59 -8.09 -12.83 19.30
CA GLY A 59 -7.06 -12.70 18.27
C GLY A 59 -5.77 -13.45 18.58
N ARG A 60 -5.25 -13.29 19.80
CA ARG A 60 -4.02 -13.98 20.25
C ARG A 60 -4.11 -15.50 20.22
N SER A 61 -5.32 -16.07 20.32
CA SER A 61 -5.55 -17.51 20.26
C SER A 61 -5.69 -18.08 18.85
N LEU A 62 -5.76 -17.22 17.82
CA LEU A 62 -5.93 -17.64 16.43
C LEU A 62 -4.59 -17.89 15.75
N THR A 63 -4.54 -18.89 14.87
CA THR A 63 -3.48 -18.96 13.87
C THR A 63 -3.64 -17.81 12.85
N PRO A 64 -2.59 -17.42 12.12
CA PRO A 64 -2.70 -16.41 11.07
C PRO A 64 -3.79 -16.73 10.04
N GLU A 65 -3.93 -17.99 9.65
CA GLU A 65 -4.94 -18.46 8.70
C GLU A 65 -6.35 -18.28 9.27
N GLN A 66 -6.56 -18.62 10.54
CA GLN A 66 -7.85 -18.45 11.21
C GLN A 66 -8.22 -16.97 11.39
N ALA A 67 -7.25 -16.12 11.72
CA ALA A 67 -7.45 -14.68 11.85
C ALA A 67 -7.86 -14.02 10.52
N LEU A 68 -7.32 -14.51 9.40
CA LEU A 68 -7.69 -14.07 8.05
C LEU A 68 -9.04 -14.65 7.59
N ALA A 69 -9.34 -15.90 7.93
CA ALA A 69 -10.59 -16.58 7.57
C ALA A 69 -11.81 -16.07 8.36
N ALA A 70 -11.61 -15.52 9.56
CA ALA A 70 -12.66 -14.97 10.42
C ALA A 70 -13.48 -13.82 9.76
N ARG A 71 -13.01 -13.29 8.63
CA ARG A 71 -13.80 -12.38 7.78
C ARG A 71 -14.11 -13.06 6.44
N GLY A 72 -15.37 -13.47 6.28
CA GLY A 72 -15.92 -13.78 4.96
C GLY A 72 -15.68 -12.60 4.01
N GLN A 73 -14.91 -12.87 2.94
CA GLN A 73 -14.45 -11.94 1.91
C GLN A 73 -13.64 -10.75 2.41
N LYS A 74 -12.33 -10.89 2.19
CA LYS A 74 -11.35 -9.85 1.91
C LYS A 74 -12.04 -8.62 1.29
N PRO A 75 -12.06 -7.43 1.92
CA PRO A 75 -11.99 -6.24 1.09
C PRO A 75 -10.71 -6.45 0.29
N ALA A 76 -10.82 -6.51 -1.04
CA ALA A 76 -9.66 -6.31 -1.92
C ALA A 76 -8.79 -5.22 -1.28
N PRO A 77 -7.45 -5.38 -1.21
CA PRO A 77 -6.59 -4.39 -0.58
C PRO A 77 -7.07 -3.05 -1.08
N THR A 78 -7.71 -2.25 -0.22
CA THR A 78 -8.03 -0.89 -0.59
C THR A 78 -6.63 -0.31 -0.69
N PRO A 79 -6.09 -0.03 -1.91
CA PRO A 79 -4.87 0.73 -1.95
C PRO A 79 -5.18 1.94 -1.10
N THR A 80 -4.37 2.18 -0.08
CA THR A 80 -4.39 3.42 0.68
C THR A 80 -4.52 4.50 -0.38
N LYS A 81 -5.73 5.08 -0.52
CA LYS A 81 -5.96 6.14 -1.49
C LYS A 81 -5.14 7.27 -0.93
N ILE A 82 -3.88 7.34 -1.35
CA ILE A 82 -3.21 8.61 -1.49
C ILE A 82 -4.23 9.43 -2.27
N VAL A 83 -4.77 10.46 -1.62
CA VAL A 83 -5.68 11.40 -2.26
C VAL A 83 -4.83 12.17 -3.26
N THR A 84 -4.53 11.54 -4.39
CA THR A 84 -4.18 12.23 -5.61
C THR A 84 -5.49 12.43 -6.33
N SER A 85 -5.94 13.69 -6.38
CA SER A 85 -7.02 14.16 -7.25
C SER A 85 -6.97 13.45 -8.60
N PRO A 86 -8.10 13.07 -9.23
CA PRO A 86 -8.08 12.41 -10.51
C PRO A 86 -7.70 13.43 -11.58
N THR A 87 -6.41 13.68 -11.75
CA THR A 87 -5.88 14.14 -13.02
C THR A 87 -5.90 12.92 -13.93
N THR A 88 -6.93 12.83 -14.77
CA THR A 88 -7.03 11.75 -15.76
C THR A 88 -5.95 11.98 -16.81
N TYR A 89 -4.86 11.22 -16.72
CA TYR A 89 -3.84 11.21 -17.76
C TYR A 89 -4.24 10.25 -18.90
N PRO A 90 -3.73 10.46 -20.12
CA PRO A 90 -3.94 9.55 -21.24
C PRO A 90 -3.69 8.08 -20.85
N ALA A 91 -4.48 7.17 -21.42
CA ALA A 91 -4.39 5.72 -21.20
C ALA A 91 -4.52 5.23 -19.74
N GLY A 92 -5.09 6.05 -18.84
CA GLY A 92 -5.26 5.65 -17.43
C GLY A 92 -3.94 5.59 -16.65
N LEU A 93 -2.95 6.38 -17.09
CA LEU A 93 -1.71 6.56 -16.35
C LEU A 93 -1.99 7.30 -15.03
N THR A 94 -1.29 6.90 -13.99
CA THR A 94 -1.26 7.59 -12.70
C THR A 94 -0.29 8.78 -12.76
N ALA A 95 -0.43 9.72 -11.84
CA ALA A 95 0.49 10.86 -11.74
C ALA A 95 1.96 10.42 -11.65
N ARG A 96 2.25 9.37 -10.88
CA ARG A 96 3.61 8.84 -10.72
C ARG A 96 4.14 8.18 -12.00
N GLU A 97 3.29 7.48 -12.73
CA GLU A 97 3.67 6.90 -14.02
C GLU A 97 3.98 7.99 -15.06
N VAL A 98 3.22 9.08 -15.09
CA VAL A 98 3.50 10.23 -15.97
C VAL A 98 4.81 10.92 -15.61
N GLU A 99 5.11 11.08 -14.32
CA GLU A 99 6.39 11.63 -13.88
C GLU A 99 7.57 10.75 -14.33
N VAL A 100 7.46 9.42 -14.19
CA VAL A 100 8.47 8.48 -14.70
C VAL A 100 8.59 8.57 -16.23
N LEU A 101 7.46 8.64 -16.95
CA LEU A 101 7.43 8.75 -18.41
C LEU A 101 8.10 10.03 -18.92
N ARG A 102 7.88 11.17 -18.26
CA ARG A 102 8.55 12.46 -18.55
C ARG A 102 10.06 12.36 -18.41
N LEU A 103 10.52 11.80 -17.30
CA LEU A 103 11.96 11.65 -17.06
C LEU A 103 12.59 10.67 -18.06
N LEU A 104 11.88 9.60 -18.41
CA LEU A 104 12.28 8.68 -19.48
C LEU A 104 12.38 9.40 -20.83
N ALA A 105 11.38 10.23 -21.17
CA ALA A 105 11.34 10.98 -22.42
C ALA A 105 12.43 12.05 -22.52
N SER A 106 12.86 12.63 -21.40
CA SER A 106 14.03 13.52 -21.33
C SER A 106 15.38 12.80 -21.40
N GLY A 107 15.40 11.48 -21.64
CA GLY A 107 16.62 10.71 -21.88
C GLY A 107 17.31 10.19 -20.63
N MET A 108 16.70 10.32 -19.45
CA MET A 108 17.28 9.78 -18.21
C MET A 108 17.31 8.26 -18.24
N THR A 109 18.33 7.64 -17.66
CA THR A 109 18.39 6.19 -17.40
C THR A 109 17.54 5.80 -16.19
N ASP A 110 17.19 4.53 -16.05
CA ASP A 110 16.38 4.04 -14.92
C ASP A 110 17.04 4.34 -13.56
N ILE A 111 18.37 4.34 -13.49
CA ILE A 111 19.15 4.70 -12.29
C ILE A 111 19.05 6.21 -11.99
N GLN A 112 19.12 7.05 -13.02
CA GLN A 112 18.97 8.50 -12.86
C GLN A 112 17.55 8.87 -12.43
N ILE A 113 16.54 8.22 -13.02
CA ILE A 113 15.14 8.35 -12.62
C ILE A 113 14.97 7.92 -11.16
N ALA A 114 15.54 6.77 -10.79
CA ALA A 114 15.47 6.25 -9.42
C ALA A 114 16.07 7.25 -8.42
N THR A 115 17.23 7.81 -8.74
CA THR A 115 17.90 8.83 -7.92
C THR A 115 17.06 10.09 -7.78
N LYS A 116 16.57 10.63 -8.90
CA LYS A 116 15.77 11.87 -8.92
C LYS A 116 14.46 11.73 -8.17
N LEU A 117 13.87 10.54 -8.21
CA LEU A 117 12.58 10.24 -7.61
C LEU A 117 12.67 9.65 -6.20
N ILE A 118 13.90 9.46 -5.67
CA ILE A 118 14.18 8.82 -4.38
C ILE A 118 13.51 7.43 -4.31
N LEU A 119 13.76 6.61 -5.33
CA LEU A 119 13.25 5.25 -5.48
C LEU A 119 14.40 4.26 -5.69
N SER A 120 14.12 2.97 -5.52
CA SER A 120 15.02 1.92 -6.01
C SER A 120 14.92 1.77 -7.54
N PRO A 121 16.00 1.36 -8.24
CA PRO A 121 15.95 1.04 -9.66
C PRO A 121 14.89 -0.04 -9.99
N ARG A 122 14.70 -1.00 -9.09
CA ARG A 122 13.66 -2.04 -9.22
C ARG A 122 12.25 -1.43 -9.23
N THR A 123 12.00 -0.43 -8.40
CA THR A 123 10.70 0.27 -8.36
C THR A 123 10.46 1.05 -9.66
N VAL A 124 11.49 1.73 -10.18
CA VAL A 124 11.41 2.41 -11.48
C VAL A 124 11.12 1.42 -12.61
N HIS A 125 11.79 0.27 -12.61
CA HIS A 125 11.53 -0.78 -13.61
C HIS A 125 10.09 -1.30 -13.56
N ALA A 126 9.51 -1.44 -12.36
CA ALA A 126 8.11 -1.81 -12.19
C ALA A 126 7.16 -0.74 -12.74
N HIS A 127 7.45 0.55 -12.52
CA HIS A 127 6.69 1.66 -13.12
C HIS A 127 6.76 1.63 -14.65
N ILE A 128 7.96 1.45 -15.23
CA ILE A 128 8.14 1.38 -16.69
C ILE A 128 7.38 0.19 -17.27
N SER A 129 7.42 -0.97 -16.61
CA SER A 129 6.67 -2.17 -17.04
C SER A 129 5.16 -1.93 -17.02
N SER A 130 4.64 -1.26 -15.98
CA SER A 130 3.23 -0.85 -15.90
C SER A 130 2.86 0.12 -17.02
N ILE A 131 3.68 1.13 -17.27
CA ILE A 131 3.50 2.08 -18.37
C ILE A 131 3.43 1.33 -19.71
N TYR A 132 4.37 0.44 -19.99
CA TYR A 132 4.40 -0.33 -21.23
C TYR A 132 3.14 -1.17 -21.41
N SER A 133 2.69 -1.85 -20.35
CA SER A 133 1.45 -2.62 -20.37
C SER A 133 0.22 -1.74 -20.63
N LYS A 134 0.14 -0.55 -20.04
CA LYS A 134 -0.99 0.37 -20.21
C LYS A 134 -1.02 1.03 -21.59
N LEU A 135 0.15 1.29 -22.16
CA LEU A 135 0.30 1.91 -23.47
C LEU A 135 0.29 0.88 -24.62
N GLY A 136 0.39 -0.41 -24.33
CA GLY A 136 0.47 -1.47 -25.34
C GLY A 136 1.78 -1.44 -26.15
N ILE A 137 2.86 -0.97 -25.53
CA ILE A 137 4.18 -0.81 -26.18
C ILE A 137 5.22 -1.69 -25.50
N THR A 138 6.32 -1.95 -26.20
CA THR A 138 7.38 -2.86 -25.71
C THR A 138 8.77 -2.23 -25.70
N SER A 139 8.90 -0.97 -26.11
CA SER A 139 10.21 -0.32 -26.22
C SER A 139 10.24 1.08 -25.59
N ARG A 140 11.43 1.44 -25.11
CA ARG A 140 11.72 2.78 -24.57
C ARG A 140 11.50 3.87 -25.61
N SER A 141 11.90 3.63 -26.86
CA SER A 141 11.70 4.57 -27.95
C SER A 141 10.22 4.81 -28.26
N ALA A 142 9.39 3.77 -28.22
CA ALA A 142 7.93 3.91 -28.36
C ALA A 142 7.33 4.72 -27.20
N ALA A 143 7.84 4.54 -25.98
CA ALA A 143 7.38 5.29 -24.81
C ALA A 143 7.76 6.78 -24.91
N THR A 144 8.99 7.08 -25.34
CA THR A 144 9.43 8.46 -25.60
C THR A 144 8.57 9.12 -26.68
N ARG A 145 8.30 8.42 -27.78
CA ARG A 145 7.42 8.92 -28.86
C ARG A 145 6.02 9.22 -28.33
N TYR A 146 5.42 8.30 -27.57
CA TYR A 146 4.12 8.49 -26.95
C TYR A 146 4.07 9.74 -26.07
N ALA A 147 5.10 9.93 -25.23
CA ALA A 147 5.20 11.09 -24.35
C ALA A 147 5.21 12.41 -25.13
N ILE A 148 5.97 12.48 -26.22
CA ILE A 148 6.03 13.65 -27.10
C ILE A 148 4.66 13.91 -27.76
N GLU A 149 4.04 12.88 -28.35
CA GLU A 149 2.74 12.99 -29.03
C GLU A 149 1.62 13.48 -28.11
N HIS A 150 1.70 13.18 -26.82
CA HIS A 150 0.69 13.55 -25.82
C HIS A 150 1.08 14.77 -24.97
N ASN A 151 2.14 15.50 -25.33
CA ASN A 151 2.67 16.65 -24.58
C ASN A 151 2.98 16.31 -23.11
N LEU A 152 3.54 15.12 -22.90
CA LEU A 152 4.01 14.58 -21.62
C LEU A 152 5.55 14.48 -21.59
N ALA A 153 6.26 15.22 -22.43
CA ALA A 153 7.72 15.32 -22.42
C ALA A 153 8.18 16.60 -21.71
#